data_AF-A0A529LNL6-F1
#
_entry.id   AF-A0A529LNL6-F1
#
_cell.length_a   1.000
_cell.length_b   1.000
_cell.length_c   1.000
_cell.angle_alpha   90.00
_cell.angle_beta   90.00
_cell.angle_gamma   90.00
#
_symmetry.space_group_name_H-M   'P 1'
#
loop_
_entity.id
_entity.type
_entity.pdbx_description
1 polymer ?
#
loop_
_entity_poly.entity_id
_entity_poly.type
_entity_poly.pdbx_seq_one_letter_code
_entity_poly.pdbx_strand_id
1 'polypeptide(L)' 'MTRLTEVRIETLAREALTRHGASKRQAEALAAGIAAAERDGLKSHGLMYLPTYCEHLTCGKVLG' A
#
# COMPACT_ATOMS: atom_id res chain seq x y z
N MET A 1 16.11 -13.46 -6.03
CA MET A 1 15.13 -12.37 -5.81
C MET A 1 13.84 -13.00 -5.29
N THR A 2 13.28 -12.50 -4.19
CA THR A 2 12.01 -13.01 -3.64
C THR A 2 10.86 -12.53 -4.51
N ARG A 3 9.99 -13.44 -4.95
CA ARG A 3 8.76 -13.10 -5.69
C ARG A 3 7.56 -13.24 -4.77
N LEU A 4 6.79 -12.16 -4.61
CA LEU A 4 5.55 -12.17 -3.86
C LEU A 4 4.36 -12.39 -4.81
N THR A 5 3.30 -13.02 -4.31
CA THR A 5 2.03 -13.10 -5.03
C THR A 5 1.27 -11.79 -4.90
N GLU A 6 0.41 -11.47 -5.86
CA GLU A 6 -0.44 -10.27 -5.83
C GLU A 6 -1.27 -10.18 -4.53
N VAL A 7 -1.91 -11.28 -4.14
CA VAL A 7 -2.66 -11.39 -2.88
C VAL A 7 -1.79 -11.08 -1.66
N ARG A 8 -0.53 -11.51 -1.66
CA ARG A 8 0.40 -11.25 -0.56
C ARG A 8 0.80 -9.78 -0.52
N ILE A 9 1.01 -9.16 -1.68
CA ILE A 9 1.30 -7.73 -1.81
C ILE A 9 0.14 -6.91 -1.26
N GLU A 10 -1.08 -7.20 -1.72
CA GLU A 10 -2.30 -6.52 -1.26
C GLU A 10 -2.48 -6.66 0.26
N THR A 11 -2.31 -7.89 0.79
CA THR A 11 -2.45 -8.13 2.23
C THR A 11 -1.44 -7.32 3.04
N LEU A 12 -0.17 -7.32 2.63
CA LEU A 12 0.89 -6.57 3.32
C LEU A 12 0.66 -5.05 3.25
N ALA A 13 0.28 -4.54 2.08
CA ALA A 13 0.00 -3.12 1.89
C ALA A 13 -1.19 -2.67 2.74
N ARG A 14 -2.30 -3.43 2.73
CA ARG A 14 -3.49 -3.14 3.54
C ARG A 14 -3.15 -3.10 5.03
N GLU A 15 -2.43 -4.11 5.53
CA GLU A 15 -2.03 -4.18 6.94
C GLU A 15 -1.14 -3.00 7.34
N ALA A 16 -0.18 -2.61 6.49
CA ALA A 16 0.67 -1.45 6.75
C ALA A 16 -0.16 -0.16 6.81
N LEU A 17 -0.98 0.10 5.79
CA LEU A 17 -1.81 1.31 5.72
C LEU A 17 -2.76 1.43 6.93
N THR A 18 -3.41 0.34 7.32
CA THR A 18 -4.29 0.32 8.51
C THR A 18 -3.52 0.64 9.79
N ARG A 19 -2.30 0.11 9.97
CA ARG A 19 -1.46 0.43 11.14
C ARG A 19 -1.06 1.90 11.21
N HIS A 20 -0.96 2.56 10.07
CA HIS A 20 -0.63 3.98 9.98
C HIS A 20 -1.85 4.91 10.00
N GLY A 21 -3.06 4.36 10.19
CA GLY A 21 -4.26 5.14 10.46
C GLY A 21 -5.25 5.22 9.30
N ALA A 22 -5.00 4.59 8.14
CA ALA A 22 -5.99 4.55 7.08
C ALA A 22 -7.28 3.85 7.51
N SER A 23 -8.45 4.40 7.16
CA SER A 23 -9.71 3.67 7.28
C SER A 23 -9.69 2.40 6.43
N LYS A 24 -10.54 1.44 6.80
CA LYS A 24 -10.68 0.16 6.08
C LYS A 24 -10.82 0.35 4.57
N ARG A 25 -11.71 1.25 4.15
CA ARG A 25 -11.98 1.54 2.73
C ARG A 25 -10.76 2.09 1.99
N GLN A 26 -10.01 3.01 2.63
CA GLN A 26 -8.79 3.55 2.04
C GLN A 26 -7.69 2.49 1.93
N ALA A 27 -7.50 1.71 3.00
CA ALA A 27 -6.49 0.66 3.03
C ALA A 27 -6.76 -0.42 1.96
N GLU A 28 -8.01 -0.85 1.81
CA GLU A 28 -8.41 -1.82 0.78
C GLU A 28 -8.18 -1.27 -0.64
N ALA A 29 -8.67 -0.07 -0.93
CA ALA A 29 -8.53 0.53 -2.26
C ALA A 29 -7.06 0.76 -2.66
N LEU A 30 -6.25 1.30 -1.75
CA LEU A 30 -4.86 1.60 -2.05
C LEU A 30 -4.00 0.33 -2.11
N ALA A 31 -4.28 -0.68 -1.28
CA ALA A 31 -3.60 -1.97 -1.36
C ALA A 31 -3.84 -2.68 -2.70
N ALA A 32 -5.08 -2.65 -3.22
CA ALA A 32 -5.39 -3.19 -4.53
C ALA A 32 -4.64 -2.43 -5.65
N GLY A 33 -4.55 -1.09 -5.54
CA GLY A 33 -3.76 -0.26 -6.46
C GLY A 33 -2.27 -0.59 -6.44
N ILE A 34 -1.68 -0.78 -5.26
CA ILE A 34 -0.28 -1.18 -5.08
C ILE A 34 -0.02 -2.55 -5.71
N ALA A 35 -0.91 -3.52 -5.48
CA ALA A 35 -0.80 -4.86 -6.03
C ALA A 35 -0.88 -4.85 -7.57
N ALA A 36 -1.80 -4.05 -8.14
CA ALA A 36 -1.89 -3.83 -9.57
C ALA A 36 -0.62 -3.19 -10.14
N ALA A 37 -0.09 -2.15 -9.50
CA ALA A 37 1.15 -1.50 -9.94
C ALA A 37 2.35 -2.44 -9.94
N GLU A 38 2.48 -3.32 -8.95
CA GLU A 38 3.53 -4.36 -8.91
C GLU A 38 3.37 -5.39 -10.03
N ARG A 39 2.14 -5.87 -10.27
CA ARG A 39 1.83 -6.79 -11.38
C ARG A 39 2.21 -6.18 -12.74
N ASP A 40 1.92 -4.90 -12.91
CA ASP A 40 2.12 -4.18 -14.17
C ASP A 40 3.56 -3.61 -14.31
N GLY A 41 4.42 -3.81 -13.31
CA GLY A 41 5.84 -3.39 -13.34
C GLY A 41 6.08 -1.90 -13.05
N LEU A 42 5.05 -1.18 -12.58
CA LEU A 42 5.08 0.24 -12.23
C LEU A 42 5.65 0.46 -10.83
N LYS A 43 6.94 0.15 -10.66
CA LYS A 43 7.61 0.11 -9.34
C LYS A 43 7.40 1.36 -8.49
N SER A 44 7.43 2.55 -9.09
CA SER A 44 7.26 3.83 -8.37
C SER A 44 5.88 4.04 -7.75
N HIS A 45 4.91 3.18 -8.07
CA HIS A 45 3.54 3.22 -7.54
C HIS A 45 3.15 1.91 -6.82
N GLY A 46 4.09 0.95 -6.74
CA GLY A 46 3.93 -0.33 -6.05
C GLY A 46 4.45 -0.28 -4.61
N LEU A 47 5.04 -1.39 -4.16
CA LEU A 47 5.57 -1.55 -2.80
C LEU A 47 6.67 -0.55 -2.46
N MET A 48 7.44 -0.08 -3.45
CA MET A 48 8.46 0.95 -3.25
C MET A 48 7.87 2.23 -2.65
N TYR A 49 6.63 2.57 -2.97
CA TYR A 49 6.00 3.83 -2.55
C TYR A 49 5.12 3.68 -1.29
N LEU A 50 4.86 2.44 -0.84
CA LEU A 50 4.08 2.16 0.35
C LEU A 50 4.58 2.92 1.60
N PRO A 51 5.88 3.00 1.92
CA PRO A 51 6.36 3.76 3.07
C PRO A 51 5.95 5.24 3.04
N THR A 52 5.96 5.86 1.86
CA THR A 52 5.54 7.26 1.67
C THR A 52 4.05 7.44 1.95
N TYR A 53 3.21 6.50 1.52
CA TYR A 53 1.77 6.53 1.85
C TYR A 53 1.54 6.40 3.36
N CYS A 54 2.28 5.50 4.02
CA CYS A 54 2.23 5.33 5.47
C CYS A 54 2.70 6.61 6.20
N GLU A 55 3.78 7.25 5.75
CA GLU A 55 4.29 8.49 6.33
C GLU A 55 3.27 9.62 6.20
N HIS A 56 2.63 9.77 5.05
CA HIS A 56 1.59 10.78 4.83
C HIS A 56 0.39 10.63 5.79
N LEU A 57 -0.02 9.40 6.08
CA LEU A 57 -1.05 9.13 7.10
C LEU A 57 -0.52 9.48 8.50
N THR A 58 0.71 9.05 8.81
CA THR A 58 1.34 9.24 10.13
C THR A 58 1.52 10.72 10.47
N CYS A 59 1.95 11.55 9.52
CA CYS A 59 2.17 12.98 9.74
C CYS A 59 0.90 13.82 9.57
N GLY A 60 -0.25 13.20 9.30
CA GLY A 60 -1.53 13.89 9.13
C GLY A 60 -1.66 14.67 7.81
N LYS A 61 -0.75 14.47 6.85
CA LYS A 61 -0.86 15.05 5.50
C LYS A 61 -2.05 14.46 4.74
N VAL A 62 -2.38 13.19 5.00
CA VAL A 62 -3.60 12.53 4.54
C VAL A 62 -4.36 12.06 5.77
N LEU A 63 -5.68 12.28 5.79
CA LEU A 63 -6.55 11.81 6.85
C LEU A 63 -7.09 10.42 6.52
N GLY A 64 -7.02 9.54 7.52
CA GLY A 64 -7.45 8.15 7.50
C GLY A 64 -8.96 7.95 7.54
#